data_AF-A0A7S4UJT2-F1
#
_entry.id   AF-A0A7S4UJT2-F1
#
_cell.length_a   1.000
_cell.length_b   1.000
_cell.length_c   1.000
_cell.angle_alpha   90.00
_cell.angle_beta   90.00
_cell.angle_gamma   90.00
#
_symmetry.space_group_name_H-M   'P 1'
#
loop_
_entity.id
_entity.type
_entity.pdbx_description
1 polymer ?
#
loop_
_entity_poly.entity_id
_entity_poly.type
_entity_poly.pdbx_seq_one_letter_code
_entity_poly.pdbx_strand_id
1 'polypeptide(L)'
;KEFCNQGSIFARLEKAQTQLGMCEKALQEFMEGKQRAFPRFYFMSSADLLDVLSNGNSPKKVVPQFPKFFIAINDYTLEFPNGEKARPIATGMNACVGKEYVPFPEPLLLDGKVEVYLDKCIDW
;
A
#
# COMPACT_ATOMS: atom_id res chain seq x y z
N LYS A 1 -24.81 -28.02 21.07
CA LYS A 1 -26.07 -27.24 21.11
C LYS A 1 -26.17 -26.32 22.34
N GLU A 2 -25.36 -26.52 23.40
CA GLU A 2 -25.42 -25.68 24.62
C GLU A 2 -24.62 -24.36 24.55
N PHE A 3 -23.73 -24.17 23.58
CA PHE A 3 -22.95 -22.93 23.46
C PHE A 3 -23.85 -21.70 23.21
N CYS A 4 -24.82 -21.79 22.30
CA CYS A 4 -25.73 -20.68 21.99
C CYS A 4 -26.71 -20.32 23.12
N ASN A 5 -26.86 -21.17 24.15
CA ASN A 5 -27.75 -20.95 25.29
C ASN A 5 -27.04 -20.32 26.50
N GLN A 6 -25.74 -20.03 26.42
CA GLN A 6 -25.08 -19.26 27.47
C GLN A 6 -25.61 -17.82 27.44
N GLY A 7 -26.26 -17.37 28.52
CA GLY A 7 -27.00 -16.09 28.56
C GLY A 7 -26.17 -14.83 28.28
N SER A 8 -24.84 -14.92 28.26
CA SER A 8 -23.94 -13.80 27.96
C SER A 8 -23.47 -13.72 26.50
N ILE A 9 -23.72 -14.75 25.68
CA ILE A 9 -23.19 -14.79 24.30
C ILE A 9 -23.85 -13.76 23.38
N PHE A 10 -25.16 -13.54 23.50
CA PHE A 10 -25.87 -12.53 22.72
C PHE A 10 -25.30 -11.12 22.97
N ALA A 11 -25.17 -10.74 24.24
CA ALA A 11 -24.58 -9.45 24.63
C ALA A 11 -23.12 -9.31 24.18
N ARG A 12 -22.34 -10.40 24.21
CA ARG A 12 -20.96 -10.41 23.69
C ARG A 12 -20.91 -10.20 22.17
N LEU A 13 -21.83 -10.80 21.43
CA LEU A 13 -21.94 -10.64 19.98
C LEU A 13 -22.38 -9.22 19.61
N GLU A 14 -23.38 -8.65 20.29
CA GLU A 14 -23.77 -7.24 20.08
C GLU A 14 -22.62 -6.27 20.38
N LYS A 15 -21.89 -6.50 21.47
CA LYS A 15 -20.71 -5.70 21.80
C LYS A 15 -19.63 -5.83 20.72
N ALA A 16 -19.35 -7.06 20.26
CA ALA A 16 -18.38 -7.29 19.20
C ALA A 16 -18.81 -6.63 17.88
N GLN A 17 -20.08 -6.74 17.50
CA GLN A 17 -20.63 -6.09 16.31
C GLN A 17 -20.48 -4.56 16.38
N THR A 18 -20.77 -3.96 17.54
CA THR A 18 -20.60 -2.52 17.74
C THR A 18 -19.13 -2.10 17.59
N GLN A 19 -18.21 -2.85 18.21
CA GLN A 19 -16.77 -2.58 18.11
C GLN A 19 -16.25 -2.76 16.68
N LEU A 20 -16.71 -3.78 15.97
CA LEU A 20 -16.36 -4.00 14.56
C LEU A 20 -16.84 -2.84 13.70
N GLY A 21 -18.09 -2.39 13.85
CA GLY A 21 -18.61 -1.24 13.09
C GLY A 21 -17.82 0.06 13.34
N MET A 22 -17.34 0.28 14.56
CA MET A 22 -16.45 1.41 14.86
C MET A 22 -15.11 1.29 14.15
N CYS A 23 -14.50 0.10 14.16
CA CYS A 23 -13.25 -0.16 13.46
C CYS A 23 -13.39 -0.03 11.94
N GLU A 24 -14.48 -0.53 11.36
CA GLU A 24 -14.78 -0.42 9.93
C GLU A 24 -14.90 1.03 9.51
N LYS A 25 -15.64 1.85 10.28
CA LYS A 25 -15.78 3.28 10.01
C LYS A 25 -14.43 4.02 10.06
N ALA A 26 -13.66 3.81 11.14
CA ALA A 26 -12.35 4.46 11.29
C ALA A 26 -11.37 4.03 10.19
N LEU A 27 -11.41 2.76 9.78
CA LEU A 27 -10.61 2.24 8.68
C LEU A 27 -11.02 2.88 7.34
N GLN A 28 -12.32 3.05 7.10
CA GLN A 28 -12.80 3.70 5.89
C GLN A 28 -12.38 5.17 5.81
N GLU A 29 -12.54 5.94 6.89
CA GLU A 29 -12.06 7.33 6.97
C GLU A 29 -10.53 7.44 6.75
N PHE A 30 -9.77 6.49 7.30
CA PHE A 30 -8.33 6.41 7.08
C PHE A 30 -7.98 6.14 5.61
N MET A 31 -8.64 5.17 4.97
CA MET A 31 -8.43 4.84 3.55
C MET A 31 -8.81 6.03 2.64
N GLU A 32 -9.92 6.71 2.91
CA GLU A 32 -10.32 7.92 2.17
C GLU A 32 -9.29 9.04 2.29
N GLY A 33 -8.72 9.22 3.48
CA GLY A 33 -7.62 10.17 3.69
C GLY A 33 -6.38 9.84 2.85
N LYS A 34 -6.06 8.54 2.70
CA LYS A 34 -4.97 8.07 1.86
C LYS A 34 -5.26 8.23 0.37
N GLN A 35 -6.48 7.97 -0.08
CA GLN A 35 -6.90 8.18 -1.45
C GLN A 35 -6.86 9.66 -1.85
N ARG A 36 -7.25 10.57 -0.94
CA ARG A 36 -7.14 12.01 -1.16
C ARG A 36 -5.69 12.47 -1.32
N ALA A 37 -4.76 11.84 -0.60
CA ALA A 37 -3.34 12.15 -0.68
C ALA A 37 -2.69 11.62 -1.97
N PHE A 38 -3.16 10.49 -2.50
CA PHE A 38 -2.66 9.92 -3.75
C PHE A 38 -3.83 9.35 -4.59
N PRO A 39 -4.35 10.12 -5.57
CA PRO A 39 -5.58 9.78 -6.29
C PRO A 39 -5.58 8.43 -7.02
N ARG A 40 -4.43 7.85 -7.36
CA ARG A 40 -4.41 6.54 -8.02
C ARG A 40 -4.91 5.40 -7.11
N PHE A 41 -4.92 5.61 -5.78
CA PHE A 41 -5.50 4.65 -4.84
C PHE A 41 -7.01 4.48 -4.98
N TYR A 42 -7.72 5.38 -5.68
CA TYR A 42 -9.14 5.20 -6.00
C TYR A 42 -9.39 4.01 -6.96
N PHE A 43 -8.38 3.59 -7.71
CA PHE A 43 -8.51 2.48 -8.68
C PHE A 43 -8.15 1.12 -8.09
N MET A 44 -7.68 1.08 -6.83
CA MET A 44 -7.36 -0.18 -6.14
C MET A 44 -8.55 -0.69 -5.33
N SER A 45 -8.61 -2.02 -5.18
CA SER A 45 -9.51 -2.63 -4.20
C SER A 45 -9.09 -2.24 -2.78
N SER A 46 -10.04 -2.22 -1.82
CA SER A 46 -9.73 -1.90 -0.42
C SER A 46 -8.69 -2.87 0.17
N ALA A 47 -8.70 -4.14 -0.25
CA ALA A 47 -7.74 -5.14 0.20
C ALA A 47 -6.33 -4.89 -0.34
N ASP A 48 -6.20 -4.57 -1.64
CA ASP A 48 -4.90 -4.23 -2.23
C ASP A 48 -4.34 -2.93 -1.66
N LEU A 49 -5.19 -1.92 -1.48
CA LEU A 49 -4.80 -0.66 -0.86
C LEU A 49 -4.29 -0.89 0.56
N LEU A 50 -4.98 -1.72 1.35
CA LEU A 50 -4.52 -2.09 2.69
C LEU A 50 -3.17 -2.81 2.67
N ASP A 51 -2.94 -3.72 1.72
CA ASP A 51 -1.66 -4.42 1.61
C ASP A 51 -0.51 -3.47 1.28
N VAL A 52 -0.73 -2.54 0.34
CA VAL A 52 0.22 -1.48 -0.01
C VAL A 52 0.50 -0.56 1.18
N LEU A 53 -0.54 -0.10 1.89
CA LEU A 53 -0.40 0.76 3.06
C LEU A 53 0.31 0.06 4.22
N SER A 54 0.02 -1.23 4.45
CA SER A 54 0.64 -2.05 5.49
C SER A 54 2.13 -2.28 5.23
N ASN A 55 2.50 -2.40 3.95
CA ASN A 55 3.89 -2.56 3.52
C ASN A 55 4.56 -1.24 3.13
N GLY A 56 3.88 -0.10 3.27
CA GLY A 56 4.30 1.21 2.75
C GLY A 56 5.66 1.70 3.27
N ASN A 57 6.08 1.24 4.45
CA ASN A 57 7.39 1.54 5.03
C ASN A 57 8.55 0.76 4.39
N SER A 58 8.26 -0.24 3.57
CA SER A 58 9.24 -1.09 2.89
C SER A 58 9.06 -1.03 1.38
N PRO A 59 9.72 -0.08 0.68
CA PRO A 59 9.57 0.06 -0.77
C PRO A 59 9.90 -1.22 -1.54
N LYS A 60 10.81 -2.06 -1.05
CA LYS A 60 11.12 -3.40 -1.58
C LYS A 60 9.89 -4.31 -1.73
N LYS A 61 8.87 -4.13 -0.88
CA LYS A 61 7.61 -4.90 -0.92
C LYS A 61 6.50 -4.23 -1.73
N VAL A 62 6.57 -2.90 -1.89
CA VAL A 62 5.55 -2.12 -2.60
C VAL A 62 5.85 -2.09 -4.10
N VAL A 63 7.12 -1.96 -4.49
CA VAL A 63 7.55 -1.88 -5.89
C VAL A 63 7.07 -3.05 -6.76
N PRO A 64 7.12 -4.32 -6.32
CA PRO A 64 6.56 -5.45 -7.08
C PRO A 64 5.04 -5.39 -7.28
N GLN A 65 4.33 -4.54 -6.53
CA GLN A 65 2.90 -4.35 -6.65
C GLN A 65 2.52 -3.20 -7.59
N PHE A 66 3.50 -2.48 -8.15
CA PHE A 66 3.28 -1.39 -9.09
C PHE A 66 2.35 -1.75 -10.25
N PRO A 67 2.36 -2.98 -10.84
CA PRO A 67 1.47 -3.32 -11.94
C PRO A 67 -0.02 -3.23 -11.55
N LYS A 68 -0.35 -3.28 -10.26
CA LYS A 68 -1.72 -3.16 -9.76
C LYS A 68 -2.27 -1.74 -9.83
N PHE A 69 -1.41 -0.71 -9.89
CA PHE A 69 -1.83 0.70 -9.84
C PHE A 69 -1.04 1.65 -10.76
N PHE A 70 -0.02 1.15 -11.45
CA PHE A 70 0.67 1.81 -12.57
C PHE A 70 0.43 1.02 -13.85
N ILE A 71 -0.08 1.70 -14.87
CA ILE A 71 -0.19 1.11 -16.21
C ILE A 71 1.22 1.10 -16.83
N ALA A 72 1.57 0.00 -17.50
CA ALA A 72 2.81 -0.18 -18.26
C ALA A 72 4.13 -0.22 -17.45
N ILE A 73 4.11 -0.11 -16.13
CA ILE A 73 5.30 -0.25 -15.27
C ILE A 73 5.22 -1.59 -14.53
N ASN A 74 6.26 -2.41 -14.66
CA ASN A 74 6.38 -3.66 -13.93
C ASN A 74 6.87 -3.42 -12.50
N ASP A 75 8.01 -2.76 -12.39
CA ASP A 75 8.72 -2.49 -11.13
C ASP A 75 9.82 -1.46 -11.39
N TYR A 76 10.43 -0.97 -10.30
CA TYR A 76 11.60 -0.11 -10.33
C TYR A 76 12.84 -0.89 -9.88
N THR A 77 13.97 -0.63 -10.53
CA THR A 77 15.26 -1.16 -10.09
C THR A 77 15.69 -0.41 -8.83
N LEU A 78 15.87 -1.14 -7.74
CA LEU A 78 16.21 -0.60 -6.42
C LEU A 78 17.66 -0.87 -6.04
N GLU A 79 18.35 0.15 -5.55
CA GLU A 79 19.67 0.04 -4.95
C GLU A 79 19.62 0.42 -3.46
N PHE A 80 20.46 -0.23 -2.66
CA PHE A 80 20.49 -0.10 -1.19
C PHE A 80 21.85 0.43 -0.74
N PRO A 81 22.16 1.73 -0.95
CA PRO A 81 23.48 2.29 -0.67
C PRO A 81 23.87 2.18 0.82
N ASN A 82 22.88 2.19 1.72
CA ASN A 82 23.06 2.10 3.16
C ASN A 82 22.70 0.71 3.74
N GLY A 83 22.63 -0.32 2.89
CA GLY A 83 22.29 -1.70 3.26
C GLY A 83 20.80 -2.04 3.12
N GLU A 84 20.48 -3.34 3.07
CA GLU A 84 19.13 -3.84 2.72
C GLU A 84 18.00 -3.41 3.67
N LYS A 85 18.34 -3.01 4.90
CA LYS A 85 17.37 -2.52 5.89
C LYS A 85 17.08 -1.02 5.76
N ALA A 86 17.89 -0.29 5.02
CA ALA A 86 17.72 1.14 4.79
C ALA A 86 16.71 1.41 3.67
N ARG A 87 16.30 2.66 3.54
CA ARG A 87 15.46 3.11 2.42
C ARG A 87 16.26 2.99 1.11
N PRO A 88 15.69 2.34 0.07
CA PRO A 88 16.36 2.23 -1.23
C PRO A 88 16.26 3.52 -2.04
N ILE A 89 17.12 3.61 -3.04
CA ILE A 89 17.01 4.55 -4.16
C ILE A 89 16.55 3.77 -5.40
N ALA A 90 15.71 4.36 -6.24
CA ALA A 90 15.32 3.81 -7.52
C ALA A 90 16.20 4.40 -8.63
N THR A 91 16.79 3.56 -9.47
CA THR A 91 17.71 3.98 -10.54
C THR A 91 17.14 3.85 -11.94
N GLY A 92 15.97 3.20 -12.08
CA GLY A 92 15.25 3.09 -13.33
C GLY A 92 13.97 2.29 -13.17
N MET A 93 13.21 2.20 -14.27
CA MET A 93 11.95 1.48 -14.34
C MET A 93 11.97 0.37 -15.40
N ASN A 94 11.31 -0.73 -15.09
CA ASN A 94 11.11 -1.87 -15.98
C ASN A 94 9.68 -1.84 -16.53
N ALA A 95 9.52 -1.99 -17.84
CA ALA A 95 8.20 -2.00 -18.48
C ALA A 95 7.42 -3.29 -18.16
N CYS A 96 6.10 -3.17 -18.02
CA CYS A 96 5.19 -4.30 -17.79
C CYS A 96 5.05 -5.22 -19.02
N VAL A 97 5.39 -4.73 -20.21
CA VAL A 97 5.30 -5.48 -21.47
C VAL A 97 6.67 -5.45 -22.14
N GLY A 98 7.16 -6.62 -22.53
CA GLY A 98 8.46 -6.76 -23.17
C GLY A 98 9.62 -6.77 -22.18
N LYS A 99 10.76 -6.19 -22.57
CA LYS A 99 12.01 -6.16 -21.80
C LYS A 99 12.63 -4.76 -21.78
N GLU A 100 11.80 -3.74 -21.87
CA GLU A 100 12.27 -2.36 -21.88
C GLU A 100 12.65 -1.90 -20.47
N TYR A 101 13.81 -1.28 -20.37
CA TYR A 101 14.33 -0.67 -19.16
C TYR A 101 14.66 0.79 -19.45
N VAL A 102 14.17 1.68 -18.60
CA VAL A 102 14.40 3.13 -18.70
C VAL A 102 15.15 3.61 -17.46
N PRO A 103 16.41 4.04 -17.57
CA PRO A 103 17.15 4.60 -16.44
C PRO A 103 16.63 6.00 -16.07
N PHE A 104 16.70 6.33 -14.79
CA PHE A 104 16.40 7.66 -14.29
C PHE A 104 17.63 8.59 -14.45
N PRO A 105 17.50 9.85 -14.93
CA PRO A 105 18.59 10.84 -14.96
C PRO A 105 19.16 11.09 -13.57
N GLU A 106 18.29 11.09 -12.54
CA GLU A 106 18.70 11.20 -11.14
C GLU A 106 18.07 10.05 -10.32
N PRO A 107 18.85 9.39 -9.43
CA PRO A 107 18.31 8.36 -8.56
C PRO A 107 17.23 8.90 -7.63
N LEU A 108 16.07 8.24 -7.59
CA LEU A 108 14.94 8.67 -6.78
C LEU A 108 14.96 8.03 -5.40
N LEU A 109 15.09 8.83 -4.34
CA LEU A 109 15.04 8.33 -2.96
C LEU A 109 13.59 8.02 -2.53
N LEU A 110 13.32 6.74 -2.24
CA LEU A 110 11.99 6.26 -1.81
C LEU A 110 11.80 6.40 -0.29
N ASP A 111 11.75 7.65 0.17
CA ASP A 111 11.62 7.99 1.59
C ASP A 111 10.23 8.55 1.97
N GLY A 112 9.91 8.45 3.26
CA GLY A 112 8.64 8.91 3.83
C GLY A 112 7.51 7.90 3.71
N LYS A 113 6.28 8.42 3.72
CA LYS A 113 5.06 7.64 3.58
C LYS A 113 4.89 7.17 2.13
N VAL A 114 4.13 6.09 1.93
CA VAL A 114 3.92 5.50 0.60
C VAL A 114 3.36 6.46 -0.42
N GLU A 115 2.37 7.27 -0.03
CA GLU A 115 1.80 8.29 -0.91
C GLU A 115 2.86 9.31 -1.38
N VAL A 116 3.85 9.65 -0.55
CA VAL A 116 4.82 10.72 -0.86
C VAL A 116 5.85 10.25 -1.88
N TYR A 117 6.42 9.07 -1.71
CA TYR A 117 7.40 8.59 -2.69
C TYR A 117 6.73 8.11 -3.97
N LEU A 118 5.49 7.59 -3.91
CA LEU A 118 4.75 7.22 -5.12
C LEU A 118 4.39 8.43 -5.98
N ASP A 119 4.12 9.58 -5.35
CA ASP A 119 3.91 10.85 -6.06
C ASP A 119 5.17 11.26 -6.83
N LYS A 120 6.34 11.20 -6.17
CA LYS A 120 7.62 11.47 -6.84
C LYS A 120 7.95 10.52 -7.99
N CYS A 121 7.45 9.27 -7.94
CA CYS A 121 7.59 8.34 -9.06
C CYS A 121 6.81 8.78 -10.31
N ILE A 122 5.79 9.63 -10.16
CA ILE A 122 4.98 10.16 -11.27
C ILE A 122 5.57 11.44 -11.83
N ASP A 123 6.07 12.32 -10.96
CA ASP A 123 6.63 13.64 -11.33
C ASP A 123 8.04 13.60 -11.93
N TRP A 124 8.61 12.40 -12.09
CA TRP A 124 9.94 12.17 -12.63
C TRP A 124 10.12 12.67 -14.07
#